data_AF-A0A355YEQ4-F1
#
_entry.id   AF-A0A355YEQ4-F1
#
_cell.length_a   1.000
_cell.length_b   1.000
_cell.length_c   1.000
_cell.angle_alpha   90.00
_cell.angle_beta   90.00
_cell.angle_gamma   90.00
#
_symmetry.space_group_name_H-M   'P 1'
#
loop_
_entity.id
_entity.type
_entity.pdbx_description
1 polymer ?
#
loop_
_entity_poly.entity_id
_entity_poly.type
_entity_poly.pdbx_seq_one_letter_code
_entity_poly.pdbx_strand_id
1 'polypeptide(L)'
;MAPALQARVAAGKDTLFVIARVPGGPPMPVAVERHPAQSGPLTVTLDDADSPMPTQKLSALGEVEVFARLSASGTAMRQEGDVESAPVKVALPASEPLYITLGQP
;
A
#
# COMPACT_ATOMS: atom_id res chain seq x y z
N MET A 1 -7.99 -0.73 -12.55
CA MET A 1 -8.95 -0.98 -11.45
C MET A 1 -10.21 -1.62 -12.02
N ALA A 2 -10.80 -2.57 -11.31
CA ALA A 2 -12.08 -3.19 -11.69
C ALA A 2 -13.27 -2.20 -11.51
N PRO A 3 -14.36 -2.32 -12.30
CA PRO A 3 -15.50 -1.39 -12.24
C PRO A 3 -16.19 -1.29 -10.88
N ALA A 4 -16.32 -2.41 -10.17
CA ALA A 4 -16.89 -2.45 -8.82
C ALA A 4 -16.05 -1.66 -7.80
N LEU A 5 -14.72 -1.64 -8.00
CA LEU A 5 -13.81 -0.87 -7.15
C LEU A 5 -13.93 0.63 -7.44
N GLN A 6 -14.05 1.01 -8.71
CA GLN A 6 -14.27 2.41 -9.10
C GLN A 6 -15.55 2.98 -8.49
N ALA A 7 -16.63 2.20 -8.41
CA ALA A 7 -17.87 2.62 -7.76
C ALA A 7 -17.67 2.89 -6.25
N ARG A 8 -16.89 2.05 -5.56
CA ARG A 8 -16.54 2.25 -4.15
C ARG A 8 -15.69 3.50 -3.91
N VAL A 9 -14.67 3.68 -4.76
CA VAL A 9 -13.81 4.86 -4.74
C VAL A 9 -14.64 6.13 -5.00
N ALA A 10 -15.55 6.10 -5.99
CA ALA A 10 -16.44 7.21 -6.30
C ALA A 10 -17.42 7.55 -5.17
N ALA A 11 -17.75 6.60 -4.29
CA ALA A 11 -18.56 6.86 -3.11
C ALA A 11 -17.80 7.66 -2.02
N GLY A 12 -16.47 7.80 -2.14
CA GLY A 12 -15.64 8.70 -1.33
C GLY A 12 -15.47 8.31 0.14
N LYS A 13 -15.83 7.07 0.51
CA LYS A 13 -15.75 6.58 1.90
C LYS A 13 -14.53 5.71 2.18
N ASP A 14 -13.91 5.19 1.13
CA ASP A 14 -12.80 4.28 1.25
C ASP A 14 -11.47 5.05 1.37
N THR A 15 -10.52 4.45 2.06
CA THR A 15 -9.16 4.96 2.24
C THR A 15 -8.18 4.02 1.55
N LEU A 16 -7.26 4.58 0.78
CA LEU A 16 -6.17 3.86 0.14
C LEU A 16 -4.96 3.84 1.07
N PHE A 17 -4.49 2.64 1.41
CA PHE A 17 -3.26 2.42 2.14
C PHE A 17 -2.22 1.83 1.20
N VAL A 18 -1.06 2.46 1.10
CA VAL A 18 0.10 1.88 0.44
C VAL A 18 1.02 1.35 1.53
N ILE A 19 1.27 0.05 1.48
CA ILE A 19 1.91 -0.68 2.56
C ILE A 19 3.17 -1.33 2.02
N ALA A 20 4.31 -1.07 2.66
CA ALA A 20 5.53 -1.83 2.48
C ALA A 20 5.79 -2.73 3.69
N ARG A 21 6.21 -3.97 3.44
CA ARG A 21 6.59 -4.93 4.49
C ARG A 21 7.80 -5.76 4.07
N VAL A 22 8.41 -6.44 5.04
CA VAL A 22 9.48 -7.41 4.74
C VAL A 22 8.87 -8.66 4.09
N PRO A 23 9.38 -9.13 2.93
CA PRO A 23 8.91 -10.35 2.29
C PRO A 23 9.11 -11.56 3.22
N GLY A 24 8.04 -12.31 3.50
CA GLY A 24 8.09 -13.44 4.44
C GLY A 24 8.37 -13.06 5.91
N GLY A 25 8.35 -11.77 6.24
CA GLY A 25 8.55 -11.25 7.59
C GLY A 25 7.25 -11.23 8.42
N PRO A 26 7.30 -10.62 9.62
CA PRO A 26 6.10 -10.43 10.44
C PRO A 26 5.03 -9.61 9.70
N PRO A 27 3.74 -9.74 10.07
CA PRO A 27 2.64 -9.05 9.39
C PRO A 27 2.66 -7.52 9.57
N MET A 28 3.54 -7.02 10.45
CA MET A 28 3.75 -5.60 10.69
C MET A 28 4.42 -4.94 9.48
N PRO A 29 3.87 -3.84 8.96
CA PRO A 29 4.48 -3.11 7.87
C PRO A 29 5.68 -2.28 8.34
N VAL A 30 6.63 -2.08 7.43
CA VAL A 30 7.83 -1.24 7.65
C VAL A 30 7.60 0.20 7.24
N ALA A 31 6.64 0.46 6.36
CA ALA A 31 6.18 1.80 5.99
C ALA A 31 4.71 1.73 5.57
N VAL A 32 3.93 2.74 5.94
CA VAL A 32 2.51 2.84 5.57
C VAL A 32 2.16 4.27 5.24
N GLU A 33 1.66 4.49 4.03
CA GLU A 33 1.12 5.78 3.61
C GLU A 33 -0.40 5.69 3.46
N ARG A 34 -1.10 6.71 3.95
CA ARG A 34 -2.57 6.77 3.93
C ARG A 34 -3.03 7.89 3.02
N HIS A 35 -3.83 7.54 2.03
CA HIS A 35 -4.38 8.44 1.04
C HIS A 35 -5.90 8.31 0.93
N PRO A 36 -6.63 9.38 0.60
CA PRO A 36 -8.01 9.27 0.19
C PRO A 36 -8.09 8.42 -1.09
N ALA A 37 -9.10 7.54 -1.18
CA ALA A 37 -9.30 6.76 -2.38
C ALA A 37 -9.67 7.67 -3.55
N GLN A 38 -8.98 7.51 -4.69
CA GLN A 38 -9.23 8.30 -5.89
C GLN A 38 -9.19 7.43 -7.15
N SER A 39 -9.98 7.81 -8.16
CA SER A 39 -10.14 7.03 -9.39
C SER A 39 -8.98 7.20 -10.38
N GLY A 40 -8.10 8.19 -10.14
CA GLY A 40 -6.94 8.49 -10.98
C GLY A 40 -5.65 7.83 -10.51
N PRO A 41 -4.58 7.87 -11.32
CA PRO A 41 -3.26 7.44 -10.88
C PRO A 41 -2.82 8.27 -9.67
N LEU A 42 -2.34 7.60 -8.64
CA LEU A 42 -1.78 8.22 -7.45
C LEU A 42 -0.28 7.91 -7.43
N THR A 43 0.54 8.96 -7.34
CA THR A 43 1.97 8.82 -7.08
C THR A 43 2.17 8.91 -5.57
N VAL A 44 2.86 7.92 -5.02
CA VAL A 44 3.06 7.73 -3.59
C VAL A 44 4.55 7.51 -3.37
N THR A 45 5.11 8.14 -2.34
CA THR A 45 6.54 8.05 -2.04
C THR A 45 6.70 7.58 -0.61
N LEU A 46 7.06 6.31 -0.45
CA LEU A 46 7.36 5.75 0.86
C LEU A 46 8.79 6.11 1.26
N ASP A 47 8.95 6.73 2.43
CA ASP A 47 10.24 7.03 3.02
C ASP A 47 10.35 6.56 4.49
N ASP A 48 11.48 6.87 5.14
CA ASP A 48 11.72 6.46 6.53
C ASP A 48 10.78 7.15 7.54
N ALA A 49 10.14 8.27 7.18
CA ALA A 49 9.17 8.96 8.03
C ALA A 49 7.81 8.24 8.07
N ASP A 50 7.52 7.43 7.06
CA ASP A 50 6.32 6.58 7.01
C ASP A 50 6.46 5.30 7.83
N SER A 51 7.64 5.06 8.43
CA SER A 51 7.86 3.89 9.28
C SER A 51 7.16 4.05 10.62
N PRO A 52 6.20 3.17 10.96
CA PRO A 52 5.60 3.17 12.29
C PRO A 52 6.57 2.68 13.37
N MET A 53 7.74 2.15 12.99
CA MET A 53 8.75 1.65 13.92
C MET A 53 10.08 2.40 13.77
N PRO A 54 10.55 3.12 14.82
CA PRO A 54 11.84 3.81 14.75
C PRO A 54 13.04 2.83 14.67
N THR A 55 12.83 1.56 15.01
CA THR A 55 13.87 0.51 15.03
C THR A 55 14.06 -0.20 13.69
N GLN A 56 13.12 -0.07 12.74
CA GLN A 56 13.22 -0.71 11.43
C GLN A 56 12.81 0.28 10.34
N LYS A 57 13.83 0.92 9.76
CA LYS A 57 13.67 1.89 8.68
C LYS A 57 13.58 1.20 7.33
N LEU A 58 12.87 1.83 6.39
CA LEU A 58 12.77 1.36 5.02
C LEU A 58 14.16 1.35 4.36
N SER A 59 14.95 2.39 4.60
CA SER A 59 16.33 2.53 4.08
C SER A 59 17.33 1.49 4.58
N ALA A 60 17.00 0.78 5.68
CA ALA A 60 17.85 -0.27 6.23
C ALA A 60 17.60 -1.65 5.58
N LEU A 61 16.60 -1.75 4.70
CA LEU A 61 16.19 -3.00 4.05
C LEU A 61 16.74 -3.06 2.62
N GLY A 62 17.07 -4.26 2.15
CA GLY A 62 17.48 -4.49 0.76
C GLY A 62 16.31 -4.80 -0.18
N GLU A 63 15.20 -5.35 0.35
CA GLU A 63 14.01 -5.71 -0.41
C GLU A 63 12.76 -5.57 0.47
N VAL A 64 11.67 -5.10 -0.15
CA VAL A 64 10.34 -5.00 0.47
C VAL A 64 9.25 -5.51 -0.47
N GLU A 65 8.15 -5.98 0.09
CA GLU A 65 6.89 -6.19 -0.64
C GLU A 65 6.02 -4.94 -0.48
N VAL A 66 5.69 -4.31 -1.59
CA VAL A 66 4.78 -3.17 -1.65
C VAL A 66 3.44 -3.62 -2.22
N PHE A 67 2.36 -3.27 -1.54
CA PHE A 67 1.00 -3.51 -2.03
C PHE A 67 0.08 -2.37 -1.62
N ALA A 68 -0.96 -2.17 -2.41
CA ALA A 68 -2.02 -1.23 -2.11
C ALA A 68 -3.20 -1.97 -1.48
N ARG A 69 -3.85 -1.37 -0.49
CA ARG A 69 -5.11 -1.82 0.10
C ARG A 69 -6.12 -0.70 0.12
N LEU A 70 -7.30 -0.97 -0.41
CA LEU A 70 -8.47 -0.11 -0.25
C LEU A 70 -9.27 -0.60 0.97
N SER A 71 -9.33 0.20 2.04
CA SER A 71 -10.10 -0.10 3.24
C SER A 71 -11.29 0.82 3.42
N ALA A 72 -12.46 0.23 3.67
CA ALA A 72 -13.67 0.97 4.05
C ALA A 72 -13.65 1.38 5.54
N SER A 73 -12.87 0.67 6.36
CA SER A 73 -12.76 0.91 7.81
C SER A 73 -11.87 2.10 8.19
N GLY A 74 -11.04 2.56 7.25
CA GLY A 74 -10.03 3.59 7.50
C GLY A 74 -8.83 3.09 8.31
N THR A 75 -8.59 1.77 8.35
CA THR A 75 -7.42 1.18 9.02
C THR A 75 -6.47 0.50 8.02
N ALA A 76 -5.17 0.52 8.32
CA ALA A 76 -4.14 -0.18 7.55
C ALA A 76 -4.06 -1.67 7.89
N MET A 77 -4.90 -2.18 8.79
CA MET A 77 -5.01 -3.60 9.11
C MET A 77 -5.94 -4.26 8.10
N ARG A 78 -5.73 -5.54 7.79
CA ARG A 78 -6.64 -6.25 6.86
C ARG A 78 -7.98 -6.40 7.55
N GLN A 79 -9.05 -5.93 6.91
CA GLN A 79 -10.43 -6.16 7.33
C GLN A 79 -11.21 -6.95 6.28
N GLU A 80 -12.32 -7.52 6.71
CA GLU A 80 -13.24 -8.21 5.81
C GLU A 80 -13.86 -7.21 4.82
N GLY A 81 -13.79 -7.52 3.52
CA GLY A 81 -14.26 -6.63 2.46
C GLY A 81 -13.23 -5.61 1.96
N ASP A 82 -12.04 -5.57 2.53
CA ASP A 82 -10.92 -4.80 1.97
C ASP A 82 -10.43 -5.41 0.67
N VAL A 83 -10.01 -4.56 -0.27
CA VAL A 83 -9.48 -4.99 -1.57
C VAL A 83 -8.00 -4.68 -1.62
N GLU A 84 -7.18 -5.70 -1.88
CA GLU A 84 -5.73 -5.58 -1.99
C GLU A 84 -5.27 -5.75 -3.44
N SER A 85 -4.12 -5.18 -3.78
CA SER A 85 -3.38 -5.51 -5.00
C SER A 85 -2.52 -6.74 -4.79
N ALA A 86 -2.06 -7.35 -5.88
CA ALA A 86 -0.92 -8.27 -5.79
C ALA A 86 0.29 -7.55 -5.14
N PRO A 87 1.01 -8.21 -4.23
CA PRO A 87 2.23 -7.66 -3.67
C PRO A 87 3.33 -7.69 -4.73
N VAL A 88 4.08 -6.59 -4.82
CA VAL A 88 5.21 -6.47 -5.71
C VAL A 88 6.47 -6.35 -4.89
N LYS A 89 7.47 -7.17 -5.23
CA LYS A 89 8.78 -7.09 -4.61
C LYS A 89 9.57 -5.94 -5.23
N VAL A 90 10.13 -5.11 -4.36
CA VAL A 90 10.91 -3.93 -4.72
C VAL A 90 12.24 -4.00 -4.01
N ALA A 91 13.32 -3.98 -4.78
CA ALA A 91 14.68 -3.84 -4.26
C ALA A 91 14.95 -2.37 -3.91
N LEU A 92 15.56 -2.12 -2.76
CA LEU A 92 15.85 -0.76 -2.27
C LEU A 92 17.34 -0.42 -2.41
N PRO A 93 17.69 0.85 -2.70
CA PRO A 93 16.79 1.97 -3.02
C PRO A 93 16.19 1.83 -4.43
N ALA A 94 14.86 1.96 -4.54
CA ALA A 94 14.19 1.99 -5.83
C ALA A 94 14.20 3.42 -6.38
N SER A 95 14.70 3.60 -7.61
CA SER A 95 14.65 4.89 -8.32
C SER A 95 13.60 4.93 -9.43
N GLU A 96 13.05 3.78 -9.81
CA GLU A 96 12.01 3.67 -10.83
C GLU A 96 10.62 3.62 -10.18
N PRO A 97 9.63 4.37 -10.72
CA PRO A 97 8.27 4.31 -10.24
C PRO A 97 7.66 2.94 -10.56
N LEU A 98 7.10 2.31 -9.54
CA LEU A 98 6.38 1.06 -9.68
C LEU A 98 4.88 1.30 -9.91
N TYR A 99 4.30 0.61 -10.89
CA TYR A 99 2.86 0.62 -11.13
C TYR A 99 2.18 -0.52 -10.39
N ILE A 100 1.26 -0.17 -9.48
CA ILE A 100 0.44 -1.13 -8.73
C ILE A 100 -1.02 -0.94 -9.14
N THR A 101 -1.69 -2.03 -9.52
CA THR A 101 -3.11 -2.01 -9.89
C THR A 101 -3.95 -2.73 -8.85
N LEU A 102 -4.93 -2.03 -8.27
CA LEU A 102 -5.90 -2.62 -7.35
C LEU A 102 -6.98 -3.43 -8.08
N GLY A 103 -7.29 -4.61 -7.54
CA GLY A 103 -8.36 -5.47 -8.01
C GLY A 103 -8.04 -6.27 -9.29
N GLN A 104 -6.76 -6.52 -9.58
CA GLN A 104 -6.34 -7.56 -10.52
C GLN A 104 -5.68 -8.72 -9.75
N PRO A 105 -5.97 -9.99 -10.12
CA PRO A 105 -5.29 -11.16 -9.57
C PRO A 105 -3.83 -11.23 -10.01
#